data_AF-X6NVT7-F1
#
_entry.id   AF-X6NVT7-F1
#
_cell.length_a   1.000
_cell.length_b   1.000
_cell.length_c   1.000
_cell.angle_alpha   90.00
_cell.angle_beta   90.00
_cell.angle_gamma   90.00
#
_symmetry.space_group_name_H-M   'P 1'
#
loop_
_entity.id
_entity.type
_entity.pdbx_description
1 polymer ?
#
loop_
_entity_poly.entity_id
_entity_poly.type
_entity_poly.pdbx_seq_one_letter_code
_entity_poly.pdbx_strand_id
1 'polypeptide(L)'
;MNKTVSNLNQTKAKYVVIKFFGDEKTIFQPTGQQKSGKFSKGMRKRNWEELLNTIKEAFHLTTTSSFVLVRKEDSICNGKDFFYLWNKLIENKRVQFYTLKMVCQPTNENKNKKEYICDMKYDSFFFLKKKKEVFGNHERG
;
A
#
# COMPACT_ATOMS: atom_id res chain seq x y z
N MET A 1 -25.48 -19.56 40.09
CA MET A 1 -25.89 -19.90 38.71
C MET A 1 -24.73 -19.59 37.78
N ASN A 2 -24.08 -20.62 37.24
CA ASN A 2 -22.99 -20.51 36.27
C ASN A 2 -23.58 -20.29 34.87
N LYS A 3 -23.22 -19.18 34.20
CA LYS A 3 -23.34 -19.06 32.74
C LYS A 3 -22.11 -18.36 32.16
N THR A 4 -21.17 -19.21 31.76
CA THR A 4 -20.44 -19.16 30.48
C THR A 4 -19.74 -17.85 30.15
N VAL A 5 -18.51 -17.71 30.64
CA VAL A 5 -17.48 -16.91 29.97
C VAL A 5 -17.26 -17.59 28.61
N SER A 6 -17.85 -17.04 27.55
CA SER A 6 -17.51 -17.43 26.20
C SER A 6 -16.03 -17.12 26.00
N ASN A 7 -15.23 -18.19 25.92
CA ASN A 7 -13.87 -18.16 25.40
C ASN A 7 -13.96 -17.67 23.95
N LEU A 8 -14.02 -16.35 23.77
CA LEU A 8 -13.82 -15.70 22.49
C LEU A 8 -12.34 -15.94 22.20
N ASN A 9 -12.04 -17.02 21.46
CA ASN A 9 -10.74 -17.23 20.85
C ASN A 9 -10.32 -15.90 20.23
N GLN A 10 -9.39 -15.18 20.87
CA GLN A 10 -8.88 -13.91 20.40
C GLN A 10 -8.12 -14.18 19.11
N THR A 11 -8.84 -14.26 17.99
CA THR A 11 -8.26 -14.27 16.67
C THR A 11 -7.50 -12.97 16.51
N LYS A 12 -6.16 -13.06 16.52
CA LYS A 12 -5.27 -11.92 16.32
C LYS A 12 -5.77 -11.10 15.13
N ALA A 13 -5.95 -9.80 15.35
CA ALA A 13 -6.48 -8.89 14.34
C ALA A 13 -5.66 -8.97 13.05
N LYS A 14 -6.36 -9.04 11.92
CA LYS A 14 -5.77 -9.06 10.57
C LYS A 14 -5.76 -7.64 10.03
N TYR A 15 -4.73 -7.28 9.27
CA TYR A 15 -4.60 -5.94 8.69
C TYR A 15 -3.73 -5.94 7.44
N VAL A 16 -3.71 -4.82 6.73
CA VAL A 16 -2.82 -4.58 5.59
C VAL A 16 -1.81 -3.51 5.98
N VAL A 17 -0.53 -3.76 5.71
CA VAL A 17 0.54 -2.77 5.85
C VAL A 17 0.81 -2.18 4.49
N ILE A 18 0.74 -0.86 4.36
CA ILE A 18 1.12 -0.15 3.14
C ILE A 18 2.46 0.53 3.41
N LYS A 19 3.46 0.24 2.58
CA LYS A 19 4.77 0.88 2.65
C LYS A 19 4.92 1.91 1.54
N PHE A 20 5.38 3.09 1.93
CA PHE A 20 5.85 4.13 1.04
C PHE A 20 7.36 4.33 1.24
N PHE A 21 8.02 5.13 0.41
CA PHE A 21 9.49 5.25 0.33
C PHE A 21 10.22 5.13 1.68
N GLY A 22 11.26 4.28 1.74
CA GLY A 22 12.06 4.08 2.97
C GLY A 22 11.31 3.28 4.05
N ASP A 23 11.25 3.85 5.25
CA ASP A 23 10.66 3.23 6.44
C ASP A 23 9.20 3.65 6.71
N GLU A 24 8.65 4.53 5.88
CA GLU A 24 7.30 5.03 6.04
C GLU A 24 6.26 3.95 5.76
N LYS A 25 5.30 3.79 6.67
CA LYS A 25 4.24 2.78 6.55
C LYS A 25 2.97 3.22 7.25
N THR A 26 1.85 2.79 6.72
CA THR A 26 0.54 2.88 7.36
C THR A 26 -0.12 1.51 7.44
N ILE A 27 -1.10 1.38 8.35
CA ILE A 27 -1.88 0.16 8.55
C ILE A 27 -3.32 0.45 8.17
N PHE A 28 -3.91 -0.43 7.38
CA PHE A 28 -5.31 -0.37 6.99
C PHE A 28 -6.06 -1.63 7.45
N GLN A 29 -7.28 -1.42 7.97
CA GLN A 29 -8.23 -2.47 8.27
C GLN A 29 -9.56 -2.17 7.56
N PRO A 30 -10.11 -3.10 6.78
CA PRO A 30 -11.42 -2.93 6.14
C PRO A 30 -12.55 -2.80 7.14
N THR A 31 -13.57 -2.01 6.81
CA THR A 31 -14.82 -1.90 7.58
C THR A 31 -15.87 -2.92 7.13
N GLY A 32 -16.92 -3.11 7.95
CA GLY A 32 -18.03 -4.01 7.64
C GLY A 32 -17.66 -5.49 7.62
N GLN A 33 -16.71 -5.89 8.47
CA GLN A 33 -16.29 -7.29 8.62
C GLN A 33 -17.37 -8.11 9.34
N GLN A 34 -17.60 -9.32 8.83
CA GLN A 34 -18.44 -10.33 9.48
C GLN A 34 -17.65 -10.99 10.62
N LYS A 35 -18.32 -11.85 11.41
CA LYS A 35 -17.66 -12.67 12.45
C LYS A 35 -16.51 -13.53 11.91
N SER A 36 -16.51 -13.85 10.61
CA SER A 36 -15.45 -14.57 9.93
C SER A 36 -14.20 -13.72 9.62
N GLY A 37 -14.26 -12.40 9.80
CA GLY A 37 -13.24 -11.42 9.37
C GLY A 37 -13.34 -11.03 7.89
N LYS A 38 -14.14 -11.74 7.08
CA LYS A 38 -14.41 -11.36 5.69
C LYS A 38 -15.40 -10.20 5.64
N PHE A 39 -15.27 -9.31 4.67
CA PHE A 39 -16.31 -8.32 4.36
C PHE A 39 -17.15 -8.76 3.14
N SER A 40 -18.34 -8.20 2.98
CA SER A 40 -19.26 -8.62 1.91
C SER A 40 -18.86 -8.07 0.53
N LYS A 41 -19.39 -8.67 -0.54
CA LYS A 41 -19.20 -8.15 -1.92
C LYS A 41 -19.68 -6.70 -2.09
N GLY A 42 -20.67 -6.25 -1.31
CA GLY A 42 -21.17 -4.88 -1.33
C GLY A 42 -20.18 -3.87 -0.74
N MET A 43 -19.32 -4.30 0.18
CA MET A 43 -18.31 -3.43 0.82
C MET A 43 -17.03 -3.25 -0.02
N ARG A 44 -16.91 -3.92 -1.18
CA ARG A 44 -15.68 -3.91 -1.99
C ARG A 44 -15.28 -2.53 -2.47
N LYS A 45 -16.22 -1.78 -3.05
CA LYS A 45 -15.96 -0.44 -3.56
C LYS A 45 -15.57 0.50 -2.42
N ARG A 46 -16.37 0.50 -1.36
CA ARG A 46 -16.14 1.33 -0.17
C ARG A 46 -14.79 1.05 0.50
N ASN A 47 -14.48 -0.21 0.80
CA ASN A 47 -13.20 -0.56 1.43
C ASN A 47 -11.99 -0.25 0.54
N TRP A 48 -12.17 -0.29 -0.78
CA TRP A 48 -11.14 0.14 -1.72
C TRP A 48 -10.93 1.65 -1.69
N GLU A 49 -12.01 2.44 -1.74
CA GLU A 49 -11.95 3.90 -1.64
C GLU A 49 -11.38 4.35 -0.29
N GLU A 50 -11.81 3.73 0.81
CA GLU A 50 -11.26 3.97 2.16
C GLU A 50 -9.76 3.68 2.20
N LEU A 51 -9.30 2.55 1.64
CA LEU A 51 -7.87 2.23 1.54
C LEU A 51 -7.11 3.32 0.78
N LEU A 52 -7.59 3.74 -0.39
CA LEU A 52 -6.94 4.78 -1.19
C LEU A 52 -6.88 6.11 -0.44
N ASN A 53 -7.95 6.49 0.26
CA ASN A 53 -7.98 7.72 1.06
C ASN A 53 -7.03 7.64 2.26
N THR A 54 -7.01 6.51 2.98
CA THR A 54 -6.05 6.29 4.07
C THR A 54 -4.61 6.44 3.60
N ILE A 55 -4.29 5.94 2.41
CA ILE A 55 -2.94 6.09 1.83
C ILE A 55 -2.64 7.56 1.52
N LYS A 56 -3.58 8.28 0.90
CA LYS A 56 -3.39 9.70 0.59
C LYS A 56 -3.23 10.54 1.86
N GLU A 57 -4.04 10.28 2.87
CA GLU A 57 -3.96 10.97 4.17
C GLU A 57 -2.66 10.64 4.89
N ALA A 58 -2.30 9.35 5.00
CA ALA A 58 -1.14 8.90 5.75
C ALA A 58 0.18 9.37 5.15
N PHE A 59 0.26 9.49 3.82
CA PHE A 59 1.46 9.91 3.11
C PHE A 59 1.35 11.33 2.54
N HIS A 60 0.39 12.12 3.03
CA HIS A 60 0.16 13.51 2.66
C HIS A 60 0.08 13.78 1.14
N LEU A 61 -0.49 12.83 0.39
CA LEU A 61 -0.65 12.91 -1.06
C LEU A 61 -1.85 13.80 -1.43
N THR A 62 -1.76 14.45 -2.58
CA THR A 62 -2.89 15.21 -3.13
C THR A 62 -4.03 14.30 -3.58
N THR A 63 -5.24 14.86 -3.62
CA THR A 63 -6.45 14.13 -4.06
C THR A 63 -6.34 13.64 -5.51
N THR A 64 -5.56 14.33 -6.34
CA THR A 64 -5.27 13.99 -7.74
C THR A 64 -4.14 12.96 -7.91
N SER A 65 -3.41 12.63 -6.83
CA SER A 65 -2.32 11.65 -6.89
C SER A 65 -2.82 10.27 -7.31
N SER A 66 -2.07 9.64 -8.21
CA SER A 66 -2.34 8.31 -8.75
C SER A 66 -1.21 7.36 -8.42
N PHE A 67 -1.57 6.19 -7.88
CA PHE A 67 -0.61 5.19 -7.43
C PHE A 67 -1.17 3.78 -7.60
N VAL A 68 -0.27 2.81 -7.67
CA VAL A 68 -0.59 1.39 -7.69
C VAL A 68 -0.08 0.74 -6.43
N LEU A 69 -0.86 -0.19 -5.89
CA LEU A 69 -0.43 -1.06 -4.81
C LEU A 69 0.11 -2.36 -5.39
N VAL A 70 1.31 -2.76 -5.00
CA VAL A 70 1.98 -3.96 -5.49
C VAL A 70 2.22 -4.93 -4.35
N ARG A 71 1.89 -6.20 -4.58
CA ARG A 71 2.27 -7.31 -3.71
C ARG A 71 3.19 -8.25 -4.49
N LYS A 72 4.49 -8.26 -4.14
CA LYS A 72 5.53 -8.95 -4.92
C LYS A 72 5.53 -8.43 -6.36
N GLU A 73 4.96 -9.18 -7.29
CA GLU A 73 4.86 -8.88 -8.73
C GLU A 73 3.41 -8.60 -9.16
N ASP A 74 2.42 -8.85 -8.29
CA ASP A 74 1.01 -8.65 -8.59
C ASP A 74 0.56 -7.23 -8.24
N SER A 75 -0.04 -6.54 -9.21
CA SER A 75 -0.67 -5.24 -8.98
C SER A 75 -2.10 -5.39 -8.46
N ILE A 76 -2.43 -4.65 -7.40
CA ILE A 76 -3.77 -4.51 -6.84
C ILE A 76 -4.30 -3.16 -7.30
N CYS A 77 -5.15 -3.16 -8.33
CA CYS A 77 -5.55 -1.93 -9.02
C CYS A 77 -7.01 -1.54 -8.75
N ASN A 78 -7.80 -2.43 -8.14
CA ASN A 78 -9.22 -2.21 -7.93
C ASN A 78 -9.76 -2.95 -6.69
N GLY A 79 -11.01 -2.65 -6.34
CA GLY A 79 -11.67 -3.26 -5.18
C GLY A 79 -11.97 -4.76 -5.30
N LYS A 80 -11.98 -5.34 -6.52
CA LYS A 80 -12.12 -6.79 -6.71
C LYS A 80 -10.82 -7.51 -6.34
N ASP A 81 -9.68 -6.98 -6.76
CA ASP A 81 -8.37 -7.52 -6.42
C ASP A 81 -8.11 -7.42 -4.92
N PHE A 82 -8.43 -6.25 -4.34
CA PHE A 82 -8.32 -6.04 -2.90
C PHE A 82 -9.20 -7.00 -2.09
N PHE A 83 -10.43 -7.22 -2.52
CA PHE A 83 -11.34 -8.18 -1.90
C PHE A 83 -10.80 -9.61 -1.91
N TYR A 84 -10.28 -10.06 -3.05
CA TYR A 84 -9.69 -11.39 -3.16
C TYR A 84 -8.48 -11.52 -2.24
N LEU A 85 -7.61 -10.50 -2.25
CA LEU A 85 -6.43 -10.42 -1.39
C LEU A 85 -6.81 -10.53 0.09
N TRP A 86 -7.79 -9.75 0.53
CA TRP A 86 -8.25 -9.75 1.92
C TRP A 86 -8.81 -11.11 2.33
N ASN A 87 -9.68 -11.70 1.51
CA ASN A 87 -10.24 -13.02 1.83
C ASN A 87 -9.16 -14.10 1.95
N LYS A 88 -8.14 -14.03 1.09
CA LYS A 88 -6.97 -14.92 1.17
C LYS A 88 -6.15 -14.69 2.46
N LEU A 89 -6.09 -13.46 2.98
CA LEU A 89 -5.46 -13.17 4.27
C LEU A 89 -6.25 -13.79 5.43
N ILE A 90 -7.58 -13.64 5.41
CA ILE A 90 -8.47 -14.19 6.43
C ILE A 90 -8.41 -15.72 6.46
N GLU A 91 -8.42 -16.38 5.30
CA GLU A 91 -8.32 -17.83 5.19
C GLU A 91 -6.96 -18.37 5.68
N ASN A 92 -5.92 -17.55 5.61
CA ASN A 92 -4.60 -17.92 6.09
C ASN A 92 -4.50 -17.74 7.61
N LYS A 93 -4.55 -18.86 8.35
CA LYS A 93 -4.43 -18.85 9.82
C LYS A 93 -3.06 -18.39 10.32
N ARG A 94 -2.00 -18.53 9.53
CA ARG A 94 -0.60 -18.25 9.94
C ARG A 94 -0.18 -16.80 9.69
N VAL A 95 -0.69 -16.18 8.62
CA VAL A 95 -0.28 -14.84 8.19
C VAL A 95 -1.19 -13.78 8.82
N GLN A 96 -0.64 -12.84 9.56
CA GLN A 96 -1.45 -11.79 10.21
C GLN A 96 -1.71 -10.58 9.30
N PHE A 97 -0.80 -10.30 8.38
CA PHE A 97 -0.93 -9.16 7.48
C PHE A 97 -0.28 -9.41 6.12
N TYR A 98 -0.71 -8.64 5.12
CA TYR A 98 0.03 -8.47 3.88
C TYR A 98 0.68 -7.11 3.84
N THR A 99 1.91 -7.05 3.30
CA THR A 99 2.55 -5.80 2.96
C THR A 99 2.32 -5.50 1.48
N LEU A 100 1.75 -4.33 1.22
CA LEU A 100 1.61 -3.73 -0.11
C LEU A 100 2.64 -2.61 -0.22
N LYS A 101 3.36 -2.56 -1.34
CA LYS A 101 4.24 -1.44 -1.68
C LYS A 101 3.47 -0.47 -2.56
N MET A 102 3.51 0.81 -2.24
CA MET A 102 2.99 1.84 -3.11
C MET A 102 4.01 2.18 -4.19
N VAL A 103 3.56 2.22 -5.44
CA VAL A 103 4.36 2.65 -6.59
C VAL A 103 3.63 3.80 -7.28
N CYS A 104 4.32 4.93 -7.40
CA CYS A 104 3.84 6.11 -8.10
C CYS A 104 3.79 5.89 -9.60
N GLN A 105 2.68 6.22 -10.25
CA GLN A 105 2.57 6.14 -11.70
C GLN A 105 3.03 7.46 -12.34
N PRO A 106 3.82 7.41 -13.43
CA PRO A 106 4.10 8.59 -14.21
C PRO A 106 2.85 9.03 -14.96
N THR A 107 2.50 10.31 -14.87
CA THR A 107 1.44 10.92 -15.69
C THR A 107 2.09 11.47 -16.96
N ASN A 108 1.94 10.77 -18.07
CA ASN A 108 2.44 11.24 -19.36
C ASN A 108 1.40 12.14 -20.03
N GLU A 109 1.71 13.43 -20.24
CA GLU A 109 1.33 14.18 -21.46
C GLU A 109 2.31 15.33 -21.83
N ASN A 110 3.61 15.22 -21.51
CA ASN A 110 4.61 16.10 -22.17
C ASN A 110 5.98 15.43 -22.31
N LYS A 111 6.39 15.14 -23.55
CA LYS A 111 7.65 14.44 -23.89
C LYS A 111 8.94 15.14 -23.40
N ASN A 112 8.84 16.34 -22.84
CA ASN A 112 9.97 17.16 -22.38
C ASN A 112 10.00 17.42 -20.86
N LYS A 113 9.03 16.90 -20.07
CA LYS A 113 9.05 16.99 -18.60
C LYS A 113 8.45 15.72 -18.00
N LYS A 114 9.26 14.94 -17.29
CA LYS A 114 8.78 13.85 -16.44
C LYS A 114 8.22 14.45 -15.15
N GLU A 115 6.98 14.93 -15.18
CA GLU A 115 6.24 15.25 -13.96
C GLU A 115 5.73 13.94 -13.35
N TYR A 116 6.20 13.64 -12.14
CA TYR A 116 5.69 12.53 -11.34
C TYR A 116 4.55 13.09 -10.49
N ILE A 117 3.30 12.72 -10.77
CA ILE A 117 2.20 13.04 -9.85
C ILE A 117 2.16 11.98 -8.75
N CYS A 118 3.02 12.19 -7.77
CA CYS A 118 2.89 11.72 -6.40
C CYS A 118 3.34 12.90 -5.55
N ASP A 119 2.41 13.78 -5.19
CA ASP A 119 2.76 14.95 -4.39
C ASP A 119 3.10 14.50 -2.97
N MET A 120 4.37 14.20 -2.74
CA MET A 120 4.98 14.28 -1.42
C MET A 120 5.28 15.75 -1.16
N LYS A 121 4.59 16.35 -0.19
CA LYS A 121 5.14 17.54 0.48
C LYS A 121 6.32 17.09 1.33
N TYR A 122 7.52 17.11 0.77
CA TYR A 122 8.75 17.01 1.56
C TYR A 122 9.08 18.37 2.16
N ASP A 123 9.23 18.42 3.48
CA ASP A 123 10.32 19.19 4.06
C ASP A 123 11.64 18.40 3.87
N SER A 124 12.71 19.15 3.67
CA SER A 124 13.90 18.84 2.90
C SER A 124 14.86 17.77 3.50
N PHE A 125 15.67 17.15 2.60
CA PHE A 125 17.08 16.70 2.76
C PHE A 125 17.45 15.18 2.64
N PHE A 126 18.30 14.90 1.62
CA PHE A 126 19.39 13.88 1.43
C PHE A 126 19.16 12.37 1.71
N PHE A 127 19.77 11.35 1.06
CA PHE A 127 20.47 11.09 -0.23
C PHE A 127 20.86 9.59 -0.27
N LEU A 128 21.36 9.11 -1.43
CA LEU A 128 22.28 7.96 -1.74
C LEU A 128 21.66 6.81 -2.57
N LYS A 129 22.28 6.28 -3.62
CA LYS A 129 23.49 6.60 -4.43
C LYS A 129 23.45 5.64 -5.63
N LYS A 130 23.88 6.06 -6.82
CA LYS A 130 24.61 5.14 -7.72
C LYS A 130 25.90 5.81 -8.15
N LYS A 131 27.03 5.20 -7.73
CA LYS A 131 28.37 5.46 -8.27
C LYS A 131 28.31 5.36 -9.80
N LYS A 132 28.82 6.37 -10.50
CA LYS A 132 29.49 6.15 -11.79
C LYS A 132 30.97 6.17 -11.50
N GLU A 133 31.64 5.05 -11.73
CA GLU A 133 33.07 5.04 -11.99
C GLU A 133 33.30 5.78 -13.31
N VAL A 134 34.17 6.79 -13.27
CA VAL A 134 34.76 7.38 -14.47
C VAL A 134 36.20 6.90 -14.47
N PHE A 135 36.50 5.90 -15.29
CA PHE A 135 37.86 5.68 -15.74
C PHE A 135 38.16 6.79 -16.75
N GLY A 136 39.06 7.70 -16.38
CA GLY A 136 39.65 8.63 -17.33
C GLY A 136 40.58 7.86 -18.26
N ASN A 137 40.41 8.04 -19.57
CA ASN A 137 41.49 7.81 -20.51
C ASN A 137 41.73 9.10 -21.30
N HIS A 138 42.92 9.60 -21.03
CA HIS A 138 43.72 10.61 -21.67
C HIS A 138 43.66 10.54 -23.20
N GLU A 139 43.17 11.61 -23.85
CA GLU A 139 43.53 11.90 -25.25
C GLU A 139 44.70 12.88 -25.24
N ARG A 140 45.88 12.40 -25.62
CA ARG A 140 47.02 13.20 -26.07
C ARG A 140 47.18 12.93 -27.56
N GLY A 141 46.85 13.92 -28.38
CA GLY A 141 47.38 14.12 -29.73
C GLY A 141 48.24 15.36 -29.70
#